data_AF-W2D1X8-F1
#
_entry.id   AF-W2D1X8-F1
#
_cell.length_a   1.000
_cell.length_b   1.000
_cell.length_c   1.000
_cell.angle_alpha   90.00
_cell.angle_beta   90.00
_cell.angle_gamma   90.00
#
_symmetry.space_group_name_H-M   'P 1'
#
loop_
_entity.id
_entity.type
_entity.pdbx_description
1 polymer ?
#
loop_
_entity_poly.entity_id
_entity_poly.type
_entity_poly.pdbx_seq_one_letter_code
_entity_poly.pdbx_strand_id
1 'polypeptide(L)'
;MATARVWDDEFRRRVERHQASRGPQWTNIEEEKALSRHDVAGRVVVVDCVTLWCTNFFFDLDSDVQAALAAAREEFDRLTAQDAT
;
A
#
# COMPACT_ATOMS: atom_id res chain seq x y z
N MET A 1 -5.75 2.72 1.72
CA MET A 1 -4.30 2.88 1.60
C MET A 1 -3.92 2.58 0.17
N ALA A 2 -3.40 3.58 -0.55
CA ALA A 2 -2.91 3.40 -1.90
C ALA A 2 -1.39 3.15 -1.87
N THR A 3 -0.90 2.21 -2.67
CA THR A 3 0.47 1.67 -2.57
C THR A 3 1.35 2.06 -3.75
N ALA A 4 0.93 3.08 -4.49
CA ALA A 4 1.66 3.54 -5.66
C ALA A 4 2.90 4.35 -5.25
N ARG A 5 4.08 3.96 -5.74
CA ARG A 5 5.28 4.79 -5.68
C ARG A 5 5.28 5.78 -6.84
N VAL A 6 5.45 7.07 -6.55
CA VAL A 6 5.44 8.12 -7.59
C VAL A 6 6.83 8.30 -8.19
N TRP A 7 7.00 7.85 -9.43
CA TRP A 7 8.29 7.87 -10.13
C TRP A 7 8.51 9.11 -11.01
N ASP A 8 7.43 9.66 -11.56
CA ASP A 8 7.48 10.81 -12.46
C ASP A 8 6.24 11.69 -12.34
N ASP A 9 6.28 12.83 -13.05
CA ASP A 9 5.23 13.85 -13.02
C ASP A 9 3.94 13.40 -13.71
N GLU A 10 4.03 12.51 -14.71
CA GLU A 10 2.84 11.98 -15.37
C GLU A 10 2.06 11.06 -14.44
N PHE A 11 2.78 10.17 -13.76
CA PHE A 11 2.22 9.25 -12.80
C PHE A 11 1.70 9.99 -11.56
N ARG A 12 2.38 11.06 -11.12
CA ARG A 12 1.85 11.93 -10.04
C ARG A 12 0.45 12.47 -10.38
N ARG A 13 0.26 13.00 -11.59
CA ARG A 13 -1.06 13.49 -12.04
C ARG A 13 -2.12 12.39 -12.05
N ARG A 14 -1.73 11.15 -12.38
CA ARG A 14 -2.64 9.99 -12.33
C ARG A 14 -3.04 9.66 -10.89
N VAL A 15 -2.09 9.71 -9.94
CA VAL A 15 -2.34 9.52 -8.51
C VAL A 15 -3.25 10.62 -7.97
N GLU A 16 -2.98 11.89 -8.25
CA GLU A 16 -3.83 13.03 -7.83
C GLU A 16 -5.27 12.88 -8.30
N ARG A 17 -5.47 12.53 -9.58
CA ARG A 17 -6.82 12.26 -10.12
C ARG A 17 -7.49 11.08 -9.43
N HIS A 18 -6.74 10.02 -9.14
CA HIS A 18 -7.25 8.85 -8.44
C HIS A 18 -7.67 9.20 -7.01
N GLN A 19 -6.87 9.98 -6.27
CA GLN A 19 -7.20 10.49 -4.94
C GLN A 19 -8.47 11.34 -4.96
N ALA A 20 -8.58 12.28 -5.92
CA ALA A 20 -9.72 13.17 -6.07
C ALA A 20 -11.03 12.42 -6.42
N SER A 21 -10.94 11.21 -6.98
CA SER A 21 -12.11 10.38 -7.27
C SER A 21 -12.69 9.69 -6.03
N ARG A 22 -11.99 9.71 -4.90
CA ARG A 22 -12.47 9.10 -3.64
C ARG A 22 -13.43 10.06 -2.95
N GLY A 23 -14.61 9.55 -2.61
CA GLY A 23 -15.63 10.33 -1.92
C GLY A 23 -15.23 10.71 -0.48
N PRO A 24 -15.94 11.66 0.15
CA PRO A 24 -15.60 12.20 1.47
C PRO A 24 -15.68 11.19 2.62
N GLN A 25 -16.26 10.01 2.36
CA GLN A 25 -16.33 8.89 3.31
C GLN A 25 -14.95 8.24 3.54
N TRP A 26 -13.98 8.51 2.66
CA TRP A 26 -12.68 7.88 2.64
C TRP A 26 -11.58 8.87 3.03
N THR A 27 -10.64 8.39 3.84
CA THR A 27 -9.34 9.05 4.05
C THR A 27 -8.32 8.40 3.12
N ASN A 28 -7.71 9.21 2.24
CA ASN A 28 -6.63 8.74 1.37
C ASN A 28 -5.30 8.73 2.15
N ILE A 29 -4.63 7.58 2.14
CA ILE A 29 -3.31 7.38 2.73
C ILE A 29 -2.46 6.74 1.64
N GLU A 30 -1.40 7.42 1.20
CA GLU A 30 -0.38 6.85 0.32
C GLU A 30 0.69 6.19 1.20
N GLU A 31 0.83 4.87 1.07
CA GLU A 31 1.83 4.08 1.78
C GLU A 31 2.32 2.96 0.88
N GLU A 32 3.59 3.03 0.48
CA GLU A 32 4.17 2.15 -0.52
C GLU A 32 4.32 0.71 -0.03
N LYS A 33 4.65 0.50 1.25
CA LYS A 33 5.02 -0.81 1.78
C LYS A 33 4.53 -1.06 3.20
N ALA A 34 4.81 -0.18 4.15
CA ALA A 34 4.60 -0.43 5.57
C ALA A 34 3.18 -0.07 6.03
N LEU A 35 2.19 -0.74 5.43
CA LEU A 35 0.77 -0.55 5.72
C LEU A 35 0.43 -0.70 7.21
N SER A 36 1.13 -1.58 7.92
CA SER A 36 0.92 -1.87 9.33
C SER A 36 1.31 -0.71 10.26
N ARG A 37 1.97 0.34 9.75
CA ARG A 37 2.25 1.55 10.56
C ARG A 37 0.97 2.35 10.86
N HIS A 38 -0.08 2.12 10.08
CA HIS A 38 -1.35 2.81 10.22
C HIS A 38 -2.25 2.02 11.16
N ASP A 39 -2.83 2.72 12.13
CA ASP A 39 -3.86 2.15 13.00
C ASP A 39 -5.15 1.95 12.21
N VAL A 40 -5.49 0.69 12.00
CA VAL A 40 -6.70 0.27 11.28
C VAL A 40 -7.77 -0.32 12.19
N ALA A 41 -7.59 -0.22 13.51
CA ALA A 41 -8.51 -0.85 14.46
C ALA A 41 -9.94 -0.30 14.34
N GLY A 42 -10.92 -1.21 14.23
CA GLY A 42 -12.33 -0.85 14.04
C GLY A 42 -12.64 -0.06 12.75
N ARG A 43 -11.78 -0.10 11.74
CA ARG A 43 -11.94 0.63 10.46
C ARG A 43 -12.05 -0.32 9.29
N VAL A 44 -12.87 0.05 8.31
CA VAL A 44 -12.87 -0.58 6.98
C VAL A 44 -11.75 0.03 6.14
N VAL A 45 -10.85 -0.81 5.64
CA VAL A 45 -9.70 -0.38 4.84
C VAL A 45 -9.66 -1.08 3.50
N VAL A 46 -9.44 -0.30 2.44
CA VAL A 46 -9.14 -0.80 1.09
C VAL A 46 -7.67 -0.58 0.79
N VAL A 47 -6.97 -1.62 0.36
CA VAL A 47 -5.58 -1.55 -0.15
C VAL A 47 -5.61 -1.49 -1.67
N ASP A 48 -5.07 -0.42 -2.26
CA ASP A 48 -5.07 -0.15 -3.71
C ASP A 48 -3.65 0.15 -4.22
N CYS A 49 -2.89 -0.80 -4.77
CA CYS A 49 -3.27 -2.18 -5.04
C CYS A 49 -2.16 -3.15 -4.65
N VAL A 50 -2.56 -4.38 -4.34
CA VAL A 50 -1.65 -5.46 -3.95
C VAL A 50 -0.54 -5.68 -4.98
N THR A 51 -0.82 -5.53 -6.29
CA THR A 51 0.20 -5.70 -7.33
C THR A 51 1.31 -4.66 -7.25
N LEU A 52 0.97 -3.37 -7.08
CA LEU A 52 1.97 -2.31 -6.92
C LEU A 52 2.71 -2.44 -5.59
N TRP A 53 1.99 -2.83 -4.53
CA TRP A 53 2.59 -3.11 -3.24
C TRP A 53 3.67 -4.19 -3.31
N CYS A 54 3.37 -5.34 -3.93
CA CYS A 54 4.35 -6.40 -4.16
C CYS A 54 5.50 -5.94 -5.08
N THR A 55 5.19 -5.14 -6.10
CA THR A 55 6.19 -4.58 -7.02
C THR A 55 7.20 -3.68 -6.29
N ASN A 56 6.76 -2.90 -5.30
CA ASN A 56 7.65 -2.07 -4.50
C ASN A 56 8.66 -2.92 -3.71
N PHE A 57 8.23 -4.02 -3.09
CA PHE A 57 9.15 -4.96 -2.43
C PHE A 57 10.10 -5.62 -3.42
N PHE A 58 9.59 -6.05 -4.58
CA PHE A 58 10.37 -6.72 -5.61
C PHE A 58 11.52 -5.85 -6.11
N PHE A 59 11.27 -4.59 -6.45
CA PHE A 59 12.33 -3.68 -6.90
C PHE A 59 13.31 -3.29 -5.79
N ASP A 60 12.82 -3.10 -4.55
CA ASP A 60 13.68 -2.70 -3.43
C ASP A 60 14.58 -3.82 -2.92
N LEU A 61 14.29 -5.07 -3.29
CA LEU A 61 15.05 -6.26 -2.91
C LEU A 61 15.73 -6.89 -4.14
N ASP A 62 16.22 -6.04 -5.05
CA ASP A 62 17.03 -6.43 -6.21
C ASP A 62 16.39 -7.50 -7.11
N SER A 63 15.06 -7.49 -7.23
CA SER A 63 14.28 -8.47 -8.00
C SER A 63 14.41 -9.92 -7.47
N ASP A 64 14.81 -10.11 -6.21
CA ASP A 64 14.77 -11.41 -5.54
C ASP A 64 13.32 -11.74 -5.13
N VAL A 65 12.74 -12.72 -5.82
CA VAL A 65 11.37 -13.18 -5.60
C VAL A 65 11.16 -13.71 -4.17
N GLN A 66 12.12 -14.45 -3.62
CA GLN A 66 11.96 -15.06 -2.30
C GLN A 66 12.08 -14.00 -1.20
N ALA A 67 13.04 -13.09 -1.31
CA ALA A 67 13.19 -11.98 -0.38
C ALA A 67 11.95 -11.07 -0.41
N ALA A 68 11.46 -10.71 -1.60
CA ALA A 68 10.27 -9.87 -1.77
C ALA A 68 9.01 -10.51 -1.20
N LEU A 69 8.79 -11.80 -1.47
CA LEU A 69 7.67 -12.54 -0.91
C LEU A 69 7.75 -12.63 0.61
N ALA A 70 8.94 -12.89 1.17
CA ALA A 70 9.13 -12.95 2.61
C ALA A 70 8.80 -11.61 3.28
N ALA A 71 9.31 -10.50 2.73
CA ALA A 71 9.08 -9.17 3.27
C ALA A 71 7.61 -8.72 3.16
N ALA A 72 6.96 -8.97 2.01
CA ALA A 72 5.55 -8.66 1.83
C ALA A 72 4.67 -9.49 2.78
N ARG A 73 4.97 -10.79 2.96
CA ARG A 73 4.24 -11.64 3.92
C ARG A 73 4.40 -11.15 5.36
N GLU A 74 5.63 -10.83 5.77
CA GLU A 74 5.90 -10.32 7.12
C GLU A 74 5.12 -9.03 7.41
N GLU A 75 5.01 -8.15 6.42
CA GLU A 75 4.23 -6.93 6.53
C GLU A 75 2.72 -7.18 6.55
N PHE A 76 2.23 -8.13 5.73
CA PHE A 76 0.83 -8.56 5.77
C PHE A 76 0.45 -9.15 7.14
N ASP A 77 1.33 -9.97 7.71
CA ASP A 77 1.13 -10.58 9.02
C ASP A 77 1.07 -9.49 10.11
N ARG A 78 1.95 -8.48 10.06
CA ARG A 78 1.86 -7.31 10.97
C ARG A 78 0.56 -6.52 10.81
N LEU A 79 0.11 -6.29 9.58
CA LEU A 79 -1.11 -5.54 9.31
C LEU A 79 -2.34 -6.29 9.85
N THR A 80 -2.41 -7.60 9.60
CA THR A 80 -3.55 -8.45 9.99
C THR A 80 -3.56 -8.87 11.45
N ALA A 81 -2.44 -8.70 12.16
CA ALA A 81 -2.38 -8.84 13.61
C ALA A 81 -3.09 -7.69 14.35
N GLN A 82 -3.42 -6.58 13.68
CA GLN A 82 -4.23 -5.51 14.24
C GLN A 82 -5.69 -5.94 14.36
N ASP A 83 -6.38 -5.44 15.39
CA ASP A 83 -7.77 -5.79 15.68
C ASP A 83 -8.72 -5.06 14.72
N ALA A 84 -8.93 -5.63 13.53
CA ALA A 84 -9.71 -5.04 12.45
C ALA A 84 -11.22 -5.38 12.52
N THR A 85 -11.73 -5.73 13.72
CA THR A 85 -13.11 -6.20 13.95
C THR A 85 -13.99 -5.16 14.63
#